data_AF-A0A3M1NRI9-F1
#
_entry.id   AF-A0A3M1NRI9-F1
#
_cell.length_a   1.000
_cell.length_b   1.000
_cell.length_c   1.000
_cell.angle_alpha   90.00
_cell.angle_beta   90.00
_cell.angle_gamma   90.00
#
_symmetry.space_group_name_H-M   'P 1'
#
loop_
_entity.id
_entity.type
_entity.pdbx_description
1 polymer ?
#
loop_
_entity_poly.entity_id
_entity_poly.type
_entity_poly.pdbx_seq_one_letter_code
_entity_poly.pdbx_strand_id
1 'polypeptide(L)'
;MRRILQTCLITLLAAGGLAGATRAQNGAPARPIVIDDFESYEDGALPVKWKYLHDRQLMPLEPRFMRPKERFYVVDDGGNKVLRVYTEGEAVHLTMANEPEGFDWDLRTHPRIRWDWRALRLPEGAHEDDDKYNDTGAALYVYFRITGFAMFRRPEGIKYTYSSTLPVGTVVDYGKL
;
A
#
# COMPACT_ATOMS: atom_id res chain seq x y z
N MET A 1 2.47 63.68 16.88
CA MET A 1 3.22 63.50 15.62
C MET A 1 4.03 62.22 15.67
N ARG A 2 3.61 61.17 14.96
CA ARG A 2 4.46 60.21 14.24
C ARG A 2 3.51 59.36 13.40
N ARG A 3 3.66 59.50 12.09
CA ARG A 3 2.72 59.07 11.04
C ARG A 3 2.86 57.56 10.81
N ILE A 4 1.73 56.90 10.74
CA ILE A 4 1.56 55.53 10.24
C ILE A 4 1.84 55.61 8.74
N LEU A 5 2.94 55.00 8.27
CA LEU A 5 3.16 54.76 6.85
C LEU A 5 2.52 53.41 6.52
N GLN A 6 1.27 53.45 6.08
CA GLN A 6 0.67 52.36 5.32
C GLN A 6 1.34 52.33 3.95
N THR A 7 2.32 51.45 3.77
CA THR A 7 2.88 51.18 2.45
C THR A 7 1.95 50.17 1.76
N CYS A 8 0.99 50.69 0.98
CA CYS A 8 0.30 49.91 -0.04
C CYS A 8 1.31 49.51 -1.10
N LEU A 9 1.80 48.28 -1.05
CA LEU A 9 2.55 47.69 -2.15
C LEU A 9 1.53 47.16 -3.17
N ILE A 10 1.27 47.96 -4.19
CA ILE A 10 0.56 47.56 -5.40
C ILE A 10 1.56 46.75 -6.22
N THR A 11 1.51 45.42 -6.11
CA THR A 11 2.32 44.56 -6.99
C THR A 11 1.60 44.40 -8.32
N LEU A 12 2.21 44.96 -9.36
CA LEU A 12 1.77 44.93 -10.74
C LEU A 12 1.63 43.48 -11.23
N LEU A 13 0.44 43.11 -11.71
CA LEU A 13 0.21 41.87 -12.46
C LEU A 13 0.95 41.99 -13.81
N ALA A 14 2.10 41.35 -13.93
CA ALA A 14 2.65 41.00 -15.23
C ALA A 14 2.00 39.68 -15.67
N ALA A 15 0.95 39.77 -16.48
CA ALA A 15 0.43 38.65 -17.26
C ALA A 15 1.43 38.31 -18.37
N GLY A 16 2.58 37.76 -17.99
CA GLY A 16 3.51 37.11 -18.90
C GLY A 16 3.06 35.67 -19.06
N GLY A 17 2.48 35.35 -20.22
CA GLY A 17 2.18 33.98 -20.62
C GLY A 17 3.47 33.17 -20.68
N LEU A 18 3.88 32.59 -19.55
CA LEU A 18 4.73 31.42 -19.54
C LEU A 18 3.82 30.27 -19.96
N ALA A 19 3.82 29.99 -21.26
CA ALA A 19 3.52 28.65 -21.75
C ALA A 19 4.41 27.71 -20.94
N GLY A 20 3.84 27.12 -19.90
CA GLY A 20 4.46 26.08 -19.11
C GLY A 20 4.70 24.94 -20.08
N ALA A 21 5.88 24.91 -20.68
CA ALA A 21 6.44 23.70 -21.19
C ALA A 21 6.50 22.76 -19.99
N THR A 22 5.48 21.91 -19.85
CA THR A 22 5.56 20.68 -19.10
C THR A 22 6.70 19.90 -19.75
N ARG A 23 7.92 20.17 -19.28
CA ARG A 23 9.06 19.31 -19.54
C ARG A 23 8.71 18.03 -18.81
N ALA A 24 8.02 17.13 -19.51
CA ALA A 24 8.06 15.72 -19.19
C ALA A 24 9.55 15.41 -19.07
N GLN A 25 10.00 15.19 -17.84
CA GLN A 25 11.33 14.67 -17.62
C GLN A 25 11.29 13.27 -18.21
N ASN A 26 11.65 13.17 -19.50
CA ASN A 26 12.07 11.92 -20.12
C ASN A 26 13.44 11.56 -19.53
N GLY A 27 13.47 11.31 -18.22
CA GLY A 27 14.53 10.54 -17.60
C GLY A 27 14.42 9.11 -18.09
N ALA A 28 15.55 8.43 -18.26
CA ALA A 28 15.52 6.98 -18.44
C ALA A 28 14.65 6.37 -17.32
N PRO A 29 13.78 5.40 -17.63
CA PRO A 29 12.92 4.80 -16.61
C PRO A 29 13.80 4.30 -15.46
N ALA A 30 13.41 4.67 -14.24
CA ALA A 30 14.08 4.18 -13.05
C ALA A 30 14.10 2.65 -13.08
N ARG A 31 15.23 2.05 -12.69
CA ARG A 31 15.34 0.59 -12.65
C ARG A 31 14.28 0.05 -11.69
N PRO A 32 13.52 -0.99 -12.05
CA PRO A 32 12.53 -1.55 -11.14
C PRO A 32 13.18 -1.99 -9.82
N ILE A 33 12.53 -1.66 -8.71
CA ILE A 33 12.88 -2.15 -7.39
C ILE A 33 12.05 -3.42 -7.15
N VAL A 34 12.72 -4.54 -6.90
CA VAL A 34 12.06 -5.78 -6.48
C VAL A 34 11.78 -5.68 -4.99
N ILE A 35 10.51 -5.59 -4.65
CA ILE A 35 10.03 -5.54 -3.27
C ILE A 35 10.21 -6.93 -2.64
N ASP A 36 9.59 -7.95 -3.22
CA ASP A 36 9.88 -9.37 -2.93
C ASP A 36 9.33 -10.23 -4.07
N ASP A 37 10.11 -11.20 -4.54
CA ASP A 37 9.71 -12.21 -5.53
C ASP A 37 9.59 -13.61 -4.91
N PHE A 38 9.89 -13.72 -3.61
CA PHE A 38 9.93 -14.95 -2.82
C PHE A 38 10.95 -16.02 -3.27
N GLU A 39 11.76 -15.76 -4.28
CA GLU A 39 12.68 -16.76 -4.85
C GLU A 39 13.84 -17.09 -3.91
N SER A 40 14.21 -16.15 -3.04
CA SER A 40 15.29 -16.34 -2.07
C SER A 40 14.91 -17.25 -0.88
N TYR A 41 13.66 -17.68 -0.77
CA TYR A 41 13.19 -18.48 0.36
C TYR A 41 13.17 -19.98 0.04
N GLU A 42 13.46 -20.79 1.05
CA GLU A 42 13.25 -22.23 0.99
C GLU A 42 11.74 -22.57 0.92
N ASP A 43 11.43 -23.72 0.33
CA ASP A 43 10.06 -24.24 0.32
C ASP A 43 9.58 -24.50 1.76
N GLY A 44 8.37 -24.03 2.07
CA GLY A 44 7.79 -24.09 3.42
C GLY A 44 8.30 -23.01 4.39
N ALA A 45 9.25 -22.15 3.99
CA ALA A 45 9.79 -21.13 4.88
C ALA A 45 8.81 -19.97 5.14
N LEU A 46 8.96 -19.31 6.29
CA LEU A 46 8.30 -18.04 6.54
C LEU A 46 8.96 -16.91 5.72
N PRO A 47 8.19 -15.97 5.16
CA PRO A 47 8.73 -14.84 4.42
C PRO A 47 9.31 -13.78 5.38
N VAL A 48 10.46 -14.04 5.99
CA VAL A 48 11.00 -13.25 7.12
C VAL A 48 11.32 -11.77 6.84
N LYS A 49 11.29 -11.31 5.58
CA LYS A 49 11.38 -9.88 5.25
C LYS A 49 10.08 -9.14 5.60
N TRP A 50 8.96 -9.86 5.66
CA TRP A 50 7.66 -9.35 6.01
C TRP A 50 7.50 -9.32 7.53
N LYS A 51 6.79 -8.29 8.02
CA LYS A 51 6.48 -8.10 9.43
C LYS A 51 5.01 -8.39 9.70
N TYR A 52 4.73 -8.97 10.86
CA TYR A 52 3.39 -9.25 11.33
C TYR A 52 2.87 -8.06 12.13
N LEU A 53 1.67 -7.55 11.81
CA LEU A 53 1.05 -6.48 12.60
C LEU A 53 0.36 -7.07 13.84
N HIS A 54 0.93 -6.84 15.02
CA HIS A 54 0.36 -7.23 16.31
C HIS A 54 0.22 -5.99 17.20
N ASP A 55 -0.96 -5.75 17.79
CA ASP A 55 -1.20 -4.61 18.68
C ASP A 55 -0.70 -3.26 18.13
N ARG A 56 -0.92 -3.03 16.83
CA ARG A 56 -0.50 -1.82 16.10
C ARG A 56 1.03 -1.64 15.99
N GLN A 57 1.79 -2.68 16.27
CA GLN A 57 3.24 -2.73 16.12
C GLN A 57 3.63 -3.76 15.05
N LEU A 58 4.66 -3.44 14.29
CA LEU A 58 5.25 -4.38 13.33
C LEU A 58 6.24 -5.27 14.09
N MET A 59 5.87 -6.54 14.23
CA MET A 59 6.69 -7.57 14.86
C MET A 59 7.39 -8.41 13.78
N PRO A 60 8.55 -9.02 14.08
CA PRO A 60 9.10 -10.05 13.21
C PRO A 60 8.05 -11.13 12.92
N LEU A 61 8.01 -11.63 11.68
CA LEU A 61 7.11 -12.74 11.34
C LEU A 61 7.70 -14.05 11.87
N GLU A 62 7.26 -14.44 13.06
CA GLU A 62 7.69 -15.65 13.75
C GLU A 62 6.48 -16.40 14.33
N PRO A 63 6.55 -17.75 14.47
CA PRO A 63 5.43 -18.56 14.95
C PRO A 63 4.85 -18.11 16.29
N ARG A 64 5.67 -17.51 17.18
CA ARG A 64 5.22 -17.01 18.48
C ARG A 64 4.26 -15.82 18.42
N PHE A 65 4.22 -15.08 17.31
CA PHE A 65 3.32 -13.94 17.10
C PHE A 65 2.09 -14.30 16.27
N MET A 66 2.13 -15.44 15.58
CA MET A 66 1.05 -15.93 14.73
C MET A 66 -0.04 -16.58 15.57
N ARG A 67 -1.29 -16.44 15.12
CA ARG A 67 -2.44 -17.10 15.74
C ARG A 67 -2.61 -18.53 15.19
N PRO A 68 -3.23 -19.46 15.95
CA PRO A 68 -3.36 -20.86 15.52
C PRO A 68 -4.13 -21.07 14.20
N LYS A 69 -4.97 -20.11 13.81
CA LYS A 69 -5.78 -20.15 12.58
C LYS A 69 -5.09 -19.47 11.40
N GLU A 70 -3.85 -19.04 11.56
CA GLU A 70 -3.06 -18.39 10.52
C GLU A 70 -1.93 -19.30 10.06
N ARG A 71 -1.71 -19.37 8.74
CA ARG A 71 -0.54 -20.04 8.17
C ARG A 71 0.02 -19.21 7.03
N PHE A 72 1.33 -18.96 7.11
CA PHE A 72 2.10 -18.27 6.08
C PHE A 72 3.28 -19.15 5.73
N TYR A 73 3.51 -19.38 4.46
CA TYR A 73 4.69 -20.11 4.01
C TYR A 73 4.93 -19.84 2.52
N VAL A 74 6.19 -19.78 2.14
CA VAL A 74 6.58 -19.77 0.72
C VAL A 74 6.43 -21.18 0.17
N VAL A 75 5.89 -21.31 -1.04
CA VAL A 75 5.72 -22.59 -1.72
C VAL A 75 6.09 -22.49 -3.20
N ASP A 76 6.70 -23.52 -3.77
CA ASP A 76 6.81 -23.65 -5.23
C ASP A 76 5.43 -23.89 -5.86
N ASP A 77 5.00 -22.98 -6.73
CA ASP A 77 3.74 -23.03 -7.48
C ASP A 77 4.04 -23.13 -8.97
N GLY A 78 4.58 -24.28 -9.40
CA GLY A 78 4.87 -24.56 -10.81
C GLY A 78 6.13 -23.85 -11.30
N GLY A 79 7.18 -23.84 -10.48
CA GLY A 79 8.47 -23.23 -10.77
C GLY A 79 8.57 -21.74 -10.45
N ASN A 80 7.54 -21.16 -9.82
CA ASN A 80 7.60 -19.82 -9.22
C ASN A 80 7.31 -19.95 -7.73
N LYS A 81 8.17 -19.39 -6.88
CA LYS A 81 7.92 -19.34 -5.43
C LYS A 81 6.92 -18.24 -5.12
N VAL A 82 5.92 -18.58 -4.33
CA VAL A 82 4.86 -17.64 -3.93
C VAL A 82 4.61 -17.72 -2.42
N LEU A 83 4.23 -16.61 -1.82
CA LEU A 83 3.68 -16.64 -0.47
C LEU A 83 2.26 -17.20 -0.48
N ARG A 84 2.06 -18.32 0.22
CA ARG A 84 0.74 -18.88 0.52
C ARG A 84 0.26 -18.38 1.88
N VAL A 85 -0.98 -17.89 1.89
CA VAL A 85 -1.64 -17.34 3.08
C VAL A 85 -2.93 -18.11 3.36
N TYR A 86 -3.14 -18.47 4.62
CA TYR A 86 -4.39 -19.01 5.13
C TYR A 86 -4.75 -18.29 6.43
N THR A 87 -6.00 -17.85 6.54
CA THR A 87 -6.62 -17.40 7.78
C THR A 87 -8.02 -17.99 7.92
N GLU A 88 -8.55 -18.01 9.13
CA GLU A 88 -9.91 -18.46 9.38
C GLU A 88 -10.55 -17.65 10.50
N GLY A 89 -11.65 -16.96 10.19
CA GLY A 89 -12.40 -16.16 11.15
C GLY A 89 -11.66 -14.90 11.64
N GLU A 90 -10.59 -14.51 10.96
CA GLU A 90 -9.80 -13.32 11.30
C GLU A 90 -9.07 -12.74 10.09
N ALA A 91 -8.86 -11.42 10.16
CA ALA A 91 -7.99 -10.70 9.23
C ALA A 91 -6.56 -10.64 9.77
N VAL A 92 -5.59 -10.72 8.86
CA VAL A 92 -4.17 -10.59 9.17
C VAL A 92 -3.51 -9.61 8.20
N HIS A 93 -2.54 -8.84 8.69
CA HIS A 93 -1.72 -7.95 7.87
C HIS A 93 -0.26 -8.35 7.95
N LEU A 94 0.28 -8.79 6.82
CA LEU A 94 1.72 -8.87 6.61
C LEU A 94 2.16 -7.57 5.92
N THR A 95 3.18 -6.93 6.47
CA THR A 95 3.63 -5.60 6.02
C THR A 95 5.11 -5.65 5.70
N MET A 96 5.48 -5.19 4.51
CA MET A 96 6.84 -4.74 4.26
C MET A 96 6.92 -3.23 4.39
N ALA A 97 7.77 -2.77 5.29
CA ALA A 97 7.97 -1.37 5.55
C ALA A 97 9.16 -0.85 4.75
N ASN A 98 8.98 0.29 4.07
CA ASN A 98 10.06 1.03 3.43
C ASN A 98 10.84 1.85 4.49
N GLU A 99 11.31 1.17 5.52
CA GLU A 99 12.19 1.70 6.58
C GLU A 99 13.59 2.00 6.01
N PRO A 100 14.50 2.65 6.76
CA PRO A 100 15.86 2.96 6.26
C PRO A 100 16.66 1.75 5.74
N GLU A 101 16.35 0.54 6.22
CA GLU A 101 16.94 -0.73 5.76
C GLU A 101 16.02 -1.51 4.79
N GLY A 102 14.93 -0.88 4.34
CA GLY A 102 13.96 -1.46 3.43
C GLY A 102 14.43 -1.43 1.97
N PHE A 103 13.49 -1.17 1.06
CA PHE A 103 13.70 -1.30 -0.38
C PHE A 103 13.89 0.06 -1.10
N ASP A 104 14.13 1.15 -0.37
CA ASP A 104 14.41 2.52 -0.86
C ASP A 104 13.46 3.00 -1.96
N TRP A 105 12.16 2.79 -1.75
CA TRP A 105 11.14 3.20 -2.72
C TRP A 105 10.66 4.64 -2.49
N ASP A 106 10.44 5.36 -3.59
CA ASP A 106 9.87 6.71 -3.57
C ASP A 106 8.90 6.88 -4.75
N LEU A 107 7.68 7.33 -4.45
CA LEU A 107 6.63 7.56 -5.45
C LEU A 107 7.04 8.56 -6.55
N ARG A 108 7.95 9.49 -6.23
CA ARG A 108 8.45 10.51 -7.18
C ARG A 108 9.34 9.91 -8.27
N THR A 109 10.05 8.82 -7.95
CA THR A 109 10.97 8.14 -8.88
C THR A 109 10.38 6.84 -9.41
N HIS A 110 9.51 6.18 -8.64
CA HIS A 110 8.87 4.90 -8.96
C HIS A 110 7.34 4.99 -8.79
N PRO A 111 6.65 5.75 -9.67
CA PRO A 111 5.20 5.99 -9.57
C PRO A 111 4.34 4.80 -9.99
N ARG A 112 4.97 3.69 -10.41
CA ARG A 112 4.30 2.49 -10.91
C ARG A 112 4.75 1.31 -10.07
N ILE A 113 3.77 0.49 -9.67
CA ILE A 113 3.96 -0.73 -8.93
C ILE A 113 3.28 -1.87 -9.68
N ARG A 114 3.86 -3.06 -9.61
CA ARG A 114 3.33 -4.30 -10.18
C ARG A 114 3.40 -5.38 -9.12
N TRP A 115 2.38 -6.22 -9.09
CA TRP A 115 2.31 -7.43 -8.29
C TRP A 115 1.55 -8.49 -9.08
N ASP A 116 1.81 -9.74 -8.74
CA ASP A 116 1.06 -10.89 -9.21
C ASP A 116 0.56 -11.63 -7.97
N TRP A 117 -0.76 -11.74 -7.83
CA TRP A 117 -1.43 -12.33 -6.67
C TRP A 117 -2.78 -12.88 -7.12
N ARG A 118 -3.34 -13.82 -6.34
CA ARG A 118 -4.67 -14.38 -6.60
C ARG A 118 -5.32 -14.86 -5.30
N ALA A 119 -6.60 -14.57 -5.13
CA ALA A 119 -7.41 -15.21 -4.09
C ALA A 119 -7.83 -16.61 -4.57
N LEU A 120 -7.44 -17.65 -3.84
CA LEU A 120 -7.84 -19.03 -4.17
C LEU A 120 -9.28 -19.33 -3.70
N ARG A 121 -9.73 -18.67 -2.63
CA ARG A 121 -11.09 -18.70 -2.13
C ARG A 121 -11.48 -17.32 -1.64
N LEU A 122 -12.71 -16.92 -1.92
CA LEU A 122 -13.34 -15.73 -1.34
C LEU A 122 -14.26 -16.16 -0.20
N PRO A 123 -14.46 -15.33 0.84
CA PRO A 123 -15.41 -15.62 1.89
C PRO A 123 -16.82 -15.72 1.32
N GLU A 124 -17.57 -16.72 1.74
CA GLU A 124 -18.94 -16.94 1.27
C GLU A 124 -19.86 -15.81 1.76
N GLY A 125 -20.61 -15.20 0.84
CA GLY A 125 -21.49 -14.09 1.18
C GLY A 125 -20.78 -12.79 1.54
N ALA A 126 -19.50 -12.64 1.18
CA ALA A 126 -18.77 -11.38 1.31
C ALA A 126 -19.38 -10.28 0.40
N HIS A 127 -19.61 -9.11 0.99
CA HIS A 127 -20.00 -7.87 0.31
C HIS A 127 -19.19 -6.72 0.88
N GLU A 128 -18.14 -6.30 0.17
CA GLU A 128 -17.21 -5.29 0.66
C GLU A 128 -17.88 -3.89 0.84
N ASP A 129 -18.99 -3.66 0.14
CA ASP A 129 -19.81 -2.44 0.20
C ASP A 129 -20.88 -2.43 1.31
N ASP A 130 -21.03 -3.52 2.06
CA ASP A 130 -21.98 -3.66 3.17
C ASP A 130 -21.28 -3.88 4.51
N ASP A 131 -21.58 -3.09 5.55
CA ASP A 131 -20.84 -3.13 6.82
C ASP A 131 -21.00 -4.46 7.58
N LYS A 132 -22.12 -5.15 7.38
CA LYS A 132 -22.41 -6.43 8.03
C LYS A 132 -21.68 -7.58 7.35
N TYR A 133 -21.39 -7.44 6.06
CA TYR A 133 -20.84 -8.49 5.21
C TYR A 133 -19.45 -8.14 4.63
N ASN A 134 -18.84 -7.04 5.09
CA ASN A 134 -17.53 -6.55 4.63
C ASN A 134 -16.42 -7.51 5.04
N ASP A 135 -16.18 -8.48 4.18
CA ASP A 135 -15.10 -9.44 4.28
C ASP A 135 -14.45 -9.57 2.90
N THR A 136 -13.16 -9.93 2.86
CA THR A 136 -12.46 -10.12 1.59
C THR A 136 -11.41 -11.20 1.72
N GLY A 137 -11.25 -12.02 0.68
CA GLY A 137 -10.34 -13.17 0.72
C GLY A 137 -8.88 -12.76 0.84
N ALA A 138 -8.51 -11.63 0.25
CA ALA A 138 -7.23 -10.99 0.42
C ALA A 138 -7.30 -9.55 -0.13
N ALA A 139 -6.45 -8.67 0.39
CA ALA A 139 -6.29 -7.32 -0.10
C ALA A 139 -4.81 -6.91 -0.11
N LEU A 140 -4.43 -6.12 -1.11
CA LEU A 140 -3.14 -5.46 -1.17
C LEU A 140 -3.30 -3.98 -0.87
N TYR A 141 -2.55 -3.49 0.12
CA TYR A 141 -2.51 -2.08 0.48
C TYR A 141 -1.16 -1.47 0.09
N VAL A 142 -1.20 -0.34 -0.62
CA VAL A 142 -0.01 0.47 -0.91
C VAL A 142 -0.18 1.81 -0.21
N TYR A 143 0.50 1.98 0.92
CA TYR A 143 0.54 3.25 1.64
C TYR A 143 1.77 4.05 1.20
N PHE A 144 1.55 5.27 0.71
CA PHE A 144 2.60 6.08 0.09
C PHE A 144 2.77 7.47 0.70
N ARG A 145 1.85 7.88 1.58
CA ARG A 145 1.91 9.17 2.25
C ARG A 145 1.22 9.09 3.60
N ILE A 146 1.71 9.84 4.59
CA ILE A 146 0.95 10.18 5.79
C ILE A 146 0.45 11.61 5.63
N THR A 147 -0.86 11.81 5.74
CA THR A 147 -1.50 13.13 5.70
C THR A 147 -2.07 13.50 7.07
N GLY A 148 -2.39 14.77 7.26
CA GLY A 148 -2.92 15.29 8.53
C GLY A 148 -1.86 15.82 9.49
N PHE A 149 -2.30 16.37 10.62
CA PHE A 149 -1.45 17.06 11.60
C PHE A 149 -1.60 16.44 13.01
N ALA A 150 -0.47 16.31 13.72
CA ALA A 150 -0.39 15.77 15.08
C ALA A 150 -1.17 14.45 15.27
N MET A 151 -2.19 14.44 16.14
CA MET A 151 -3.02 13.27 16.48
C MET A 151 -3.90 12.78 15.30
N PHE A 152 -4.11 13.61 14.28
CA PHE A 152 -4.98 13.29 13.14
C PHE A 152 -4.21 12.77 11.91
N ARG A 153 -3.00 12.25 12.12
CA ARG A 153 -2.24 11.61 11.04
C ARG A 153 -2.96 10.36 10.55
N ARG A 154 -3.12 10.25 9.23
CA ARG A 154 -3.71 9.07 8.58
C ARG A 154 -2.85 8.62 7.41
N PRO A 155 -2.69 7.31 7.22
CA PRO A 155 -2.06 6.81 6.01
C PRO A 155 -2.99 7.04 4.82
N GLU A 156 -2.41 7.52 3.73
CA GLU A 156 -3.02 7.56 2.42
C GLU A 156 -2.43 6.44 1.59
N GLY A 157 -3.32 5.67 0.97
CA GLY A 157 -2.95 4.51 0.20
C GLY A 157 -4.07 4.04 -0.69
N ILE A 158 -3.75 3.06 -1.52
CA ILE A 158 -4.71 2.38 -2.38
C ILE A 158 -4.85 0.95 -1.86
N LYS A 159 -6.08 0.46 -1.73
CA LYS A 159 -6.39 -0.94 -1.46
C LYS A 159 -6.87 -1.58 -2.77
N TYR A 160 -6.32 -2.74 -3.11
CA TYR A 160 -6.79 -3.61 -4.18
C TYR A 160 -7.35 -4.88 -3.56
N THR A 161 -8.54 -5.28 -3.97
CA THR A 161 -9.24 -6.44 -3.40
C THR A 161 -9.96 -7.21 -4.51
N TYR A 162 -10.21 -8.49 -4.27
CA TYR A 162 -11.18 -9.24 -5.05
C TYR A 162 -12.55 -9.11 -4.40
N SER A 163 -13.58 -8.88 -5.23
CA SER A 163 -14.97 -8.91 -4.81
C SER A 163 -15.71 -10.00 -5.58
N SER A 164 -16.64 -10.68 -4.91
CA SER A 164 -17.53 -11.66 -5.53
C SER A 164 -18.84 -11.05 -6.05
N THR A 165 -19.10 -9.79 -5.69
CA THR A 165 -20.40 -9.14 -5.85
C THR A 165 -20.33 -7.86 -6.67
N LEU A 166 -19.18 -7.18 -6.68
CA LEU A 166 -18.97 -5.96 -7.45
C LEU A 166 -18.35 -6.24 -8.84
N PRO A 167 -18.69 -5.46 -9.88
CA PRO A 167 -18.04 -5.55 -11.17
C PRO A 167 -16.53 -5.28 -11.10
N VAL A 168 -15.76 -5.97 -11.95
CA VAL A 168 -14.32 -5.72 -12.10
C VAL A 168 -14.09 -4.26 -12.52
N GLY A 169 -13.15 -3.59 -11.83
CA GLY A 169 -12.83 -2.18 -12.09
C GLY A 169 -13.68 -1.18 -11.30
N THR A 170 -14.52 -1.65 -10.37
CA THR A 170 -15.17 -0.77 -9.39
C THR A 170 -14.12 -0.02 -8.58
N VAL A 171 -14.31 1.30 -8.42
CA VAL A 171 -13.42 2.19 -7.67
C VAL A 171 -14.25 2.97 -6.66
N VAL A 172 -13.77 3.04 -5.42
CA VAL A 172 -14.33 3.86 -4.35
C VAL A 172 -13.25 4.77 -3.81
N ASP A 173 -13.49 6.09 -3.82
CA ASP A 173 -12.49 7.08 -3.41
C ASP A 173 -12.34 7.17 -1.88
N TYR A 174 -13.41 6.91 -1.12
CA TYR A 174 -13.41 6.97 0.34
C TYR A 174 -14.50 6.10 0.95
N GLY A 175 -14.17 5.44 2.06
CA GLY A 175 -15.11 4.68 2.88
C GLY A 175 -14.90 3.18 2.75
N LYS A 176 -16.02 2.45 2.73
CA LYS A 176 -16.06 1.00 2.48
C LYS A 176 -15.40 0.71 1.12
N LEU A 177 -14.83 -0.48 0.99
CA LEU A 177 -14.21 -0.87 -0.26
C LEU A 177 -15.20 -1.57 -1.17
#